data_AF-A0A2H4ZHU5-F1
#
_entry.id   AF-A0A2H4ZHU5-F1
#
_cell.length_a   1.000
_cell.length_b   1.000
_cell.length_c   1.000
_cell.angle_alpha   90.00
_cell.angle_beta   90.00
_cell.angle_gamma   90.00
#
_symmetry.space_group_name_H-M   'P 1'
#
loop_
_entity.id
_entity.type
_entity.pdbx_description
1 polymer ?
#
loop_
_entity_poly.entity_id
_entity_poly.type
_entity_poly.pdbx_seq_one_letter_code
_entity_poly.pdbx_strand_id
1 'polypeptide(L)'
;MKDLHDLQTADLLQTKQPRGRPKTGAARTGAERQRAYRKRARGDDRASLSVVISAEARVSLDALARHHECSLAEVLEPLLIAEKDKIVREIYATGTPEEQEAASQRFFGLK
;
A
#
# COMPACT_ATOMS: atom_id res chain seq x y z
N MET A 1 24.44 36.66 -30.90
CA MET A 1 25.70 36.14 -30.34
C MET A 1 25.54 36.21 -28.83
N LYS A 2 25.67 35.09 -28.09
CA LYS A 2 25.60 35.13 -26.62
C LYS A 2 26.89 35.76 -26.11
N ASP A 3 26.79 36.81 -25.32
CA ASP A 3 27.94 37.44 -24.69
C ASP A 3 28.53 36.48 -23.66
N LEU A 4 29.82 36.18 -23.79
CA LEU A 4 30.55 35.24 -22.94
C LEU A 4 30.85 35.82 -21.55
N HIS A 5 30.72 37.14 -21.38
CA HIS A 5 30.99 37.85 -20.14
C HIS A 5 29.74 38.34 -19.43
N ASP A 6 28.55 37.97 -19.92
CA ASP A 6 27.28 38.28 -19.27
C ASP A 6 27.04 37.34 -18.08
N LEU A 7 27.63 37.73 -16.94
CA LEU A 7 27.48 37.07 -15.65
C LEU A 7 26.25 37.56 -14.87
N GLN A 8 25.55 38.59 -15.38
CA GLN A 8 24.46 39.28 -14.65
C GLN A 8 23.06 38.80 -15.10
N THR A 9 22.88 38.48 -16.38
CA THR A 9 21.58 38.04 -16.91
C THR A 9 21.15 36.66 -16.41
N ALA A 10 22.09 35.81 -16.01
CA ALA A 10 21.78 34.49 -15.45
C ALA A 10 21.03 34.54 -14.11
N ASP A 11 21.18 35.63 -13.35
CA ASP A 11 20.51 35.83 -12.05
C ASP A 11 19.12 36.48 -12.22
N LEU A 12 18.92 37.22 -13.32
CA LEU A 12 17.65 37.87 -13.67
C LEU A 12 16.63 36.88 -14.28
N LEU A 13 17.10 35.79 -14.88
CA LEU A 13 16.26 34.77 -15.49
C LEU A 13 16.18 33.54 -14.57
N GLN A 14 14.97 33.11 -14.21
CA GLN A 14 14.76 31.84 -13.51
C GLN A 14 15.28 30.70 -14.40
N THR A 15 16.50 30.22 -14.12
CA THR A 15 17.07 29.07 -14.81
C THR A 15 16.14 27.87 -14.62
N LYS A 16 15.71 27.28 -15.75
CA LYS A 16 14.77 26.15 -15.77
C LYS A 16 15.39 24.99 -14.99
N GLN A 17 14.86 24.74 -13.79
CA GLN A 17 15.41 23.73 -12.89
C GLN A 17 15.22 22.32 -13.49
N PRO A 18 16.24 21.44 -13.42
CA PRO A 18 16.06 20.04 -13.76
C PRO A 18 15.08 19.39 -12.77
N ARG A 19 14.11 18.64 -13.29
CA ARG A 19 13.10 17.96 -12.47
C ARG A 19 13.77 17.05 -11.44
N GLY A 20 13.36 17.13 -10.18
CA GLY A 20 13.83 16.24 -9.10
C GLY A 20 15.03 16.74 -8.31
N ARG A 21 15.63 17.89 -8.64
CA ARG A 21 16.63 18.54 -7.78
C ARG A 21 15.92 19.34 -6.68
N PRO A 22 16.23 19.11 -5.39
CA PRO A 22 15.60 19.88 -4.31
C PRO A 22 16.02 21.35 -4.38
N LYS A 23 15.10 22.25 -4.01
CA LYS A 23 15.30 23.71 -3.98
C LYS A 23 16.37 24.13 -2.96
N THR A 24 16.50 23.35 -1.89
CA THR A 24 17.52 23.47 -0.84
C THR A 24 17.91 22.08 -0.33
N GLY A 25 19.17 21.89 0.05
CA GLY A 25 19.70 20.60 0.55
C GLY A 25 20.21 19.64 -0.53
N ALA A 26 20.83 18.53 -0.11
CA ALA A 26 21.34 17.51 -1.01
C ALA A 26 20.20 16.63 -1.57
N ALA A 27 20.35 16.18 -2.83
CA ALA A 27 19.44 15.20 -3.40
C ALA A 27 19.54 13.89 -2.60
N ARG A 28 18.39 13.30 -2.25
CA ARG A 28 18.38 11.99 -1.59
C ARG A 28 19.09 10.96 -2.45
N THR A 29 19.93 10.15 -1.83
CA THR A 29 20.54 9.00 -2.51
C THR A 29 19.47 7.97 -2.90
N GLY A 30 19.77 7.08 -3.85
CA GLY A 30 18.86 6.00 -4.22
C GLY A 30 18.43 5.14 -3.04
N ALA A 31 19.38 4.84 -2.14
CA ALA A 31 19.13 4.08 -0.91
C ALA A 31 18.19 4.82 0.06
N GLU A 32 18.36 6.12 0.24
CA GLU A 32 17.48 6.94 1.09
C GLU A 32 16.06 7.01 0.54
N ARG A 33 15.90 7.07 -0.79
CA ARG A 33 14.57 7.00 -1.43
C ARG A 33 13.90 5.65 -1.16
N GLN A 34 14.64 4.55 -1.32
CA GLN A 34 14.10 3.21 -1.06
C GLN A 34 13.74 3.01 0.41
N ARG A 35 14.56 3.51 1.34
CA ARG A 35 14.27 3.47 2.78
C ARG A 35 13.04 4.32 3.12
N ALA A 36 12.91 5.51 2.55
CA ALA A 36 11.75 6.38 2.76
C ALA A 36 10.47 5.74 2.20
N TYR A 37 10.54 5.09 1.04
CA TYR A 37 9.44 4.31 0.47
C TYR A 37 9.03 3.16 1.40
N ARG A 38 9.99 2.34 1.86
CA ARG A 38 9.72 1.26 2.82
C ARG A 38 9.15 1.77 4.15
N LYS A 39 9.59 2.94 4.62
CA LYS A 39 9.06 3.57 5.84
C LYS A 39 7.63 4.05 5.66
N ARG A 40 7.30 4.65 4.51
CA ARG A 40 5.92 5.06 4.17
C ARG A 40 5.00 3.86 4.02
N ALA A 41 5.45 2.82 3.33
CA ALA A 41 4.69 1.58 3.16
C ALA A 41 4.39 0.84 4.49
N ARG A 42 5.08 1.18 5.58
CA ARG A 42 4.88 0.63 6.93
C ARG A 42 4.17 1.60 7.89
N GLY A 43 3.97 2.85 7.50
CA GLY A 43 3.50 3.92 8.38
C GLY A 43 2.01 4.20 8.29
N ASP A 44 1.40 3.86 7.15
CA ASP A 44 -0.04 3.72 7.04
C ASP A 44 -0.35 2.29 7.49
N ASP A 45 -1.34 2.03 8.35
CA ASP A 45 -1.77 0.71 8.85
C ASP A 45 -2.26 -0.24 7.73
N ARG A 46 -1.39 -0.47 6.75
CA ARG A 46 -1.62 -1.14 5.49
C ARG A 46 -0.66 -2.30 5.45
N ALA A 47 -1.21 -3.51 5.48
CA ALA A 47 -0.45 -4.72 5.22
C ALA A 47 -0.43 -4.98 3.71
N SER A 48 0.72 -5.35 3.16
CA SER A 48 0.82 -5.84 1.78
C SER A 48 0.62 -7.35 1.74
N LEU A 49 -0.37 -7.83 0.99
CA LEU A 49 -0.63 -9.25 0.75
C LEU A 49 -0.16 -9.64 -0.66
N SER A 50 0.75 -10.61 -0.77
CA SER A 50 1.16 -11.21 -2.04
C SER A 50 0.90 -12.70 -2.03
N VAL A 51 0.05 -13.18 -2.94
CA VAL A 51 -0.40 -14.58 -3.01
C VAL A 51 -0.32 -15.06 -4.46
N VAL A 52 -0.01 -16.35 -4.64
CA VAL A 52 -0.11 -17.02 -5.94
C VAL A 52 -1.50 -17.64 -6.06
N ILE A 53 -2.23 -17.28 -7.10
CA ILE A 53 -3.59 -17.76 -7.39
C ILE A 53 -3.66 -18.32 -8.81
N SER A 54 -4.74 -19.04 -9.13
CA SER A 54 -4.99 -19.50 -10.50
C SER A 54 -5.19 -18.32 -11.46
N ALA A 55 -4.87 -18.53 -12.74
CA ALA A 55 -5.05 -17.52 -13.77
C ALA A 55 -6.53 -17.08 -13.91
N GLU A 56 -7.45 -18.05 -13.78
CA GLU A 56 -8.89 -17.77 -13.80
C GLU A 56 -9.31 -16.86 -12.64
N ALA A 57 -8.88 -17.15 -11.41
CA ALA A 57 -9.20 -16.33 -10.24
C ALA A 57 -8.68 -14.89 -10.40
N ARG A 58 -7.49 -14.72 -11.00
CA ARG A 58 -6.93 -13.40 -11.30
C ARG A 58 -7.81 -12.61 -12.28
N VAL A 59 -8.31 -13.26 -13.34
CA VAL A 59 -9.19 -12.65 -14.35
C VAL A 59 -10.55 -12.30 -13.76
N SER A 60 -11.13 -13.21 -12.97
CA SER A 60 -12.41 -12.97 -12.29
C SER A 60 -12.32 -11.79 -11.32
N LEU A 61 -11.23 -11.67 -10.56
CA LEU A 61 -11.02 -10.54 -9.67
C LEU A 61 -10.92 -9.21 -10.44
N ASP A 62 -10.23 -9.19 -11.58
CA ASP A 62 -10.18 -8.02 -12.46
C ASP A 62 -11.56 -7.65 -13.01
N ALA A 63 -12.37 -8.64 -13.38
CA ALA A 63 -13.72 -8.41 -13.90
C ALA A 63 -14.62 -7.78 -12.82
N LEU A 64 -14.56 -8.28 -11.58
CA LEU A 64 -15.31 -7.73 -10.45
C LEU A 64 -14.89 -6.28 -10.15
N ALA A 65 -13.59 -6.01 -10.08
CA ALA A 65 -13.08 -4.66 -9.84
C ALA A 65 -13.56 -3.66 -10.92
N ARG A 66 -13.57 -4.07 -12.19
CA ARG A 66 -14.10 -3.23 -13.28
C ARG A 66 -15.61 -3.00 -13.17
N HIS A 67 -16.38 -4.04 -12.87
CA HIS A 67 -17.83 -3.95 -12.73
C HIS A 67 -18.25 -3.01 -11.60
N HIS A 68 -17.51 -3.01 -10.50
CA HIS A 68 -17.77 -2.16 -9.33
C HIS A 68 -17.03 -0.82 -9.36
N GLU A 69 -16.27 -0.53 -10.43
CA GLU A 69 -15.45 0.68 -10.59
C GLU A 69 -14.50 0.94 -9.41
N CYS A 70 -14.02 -0.13 -8.77
CA CYS A 70 -13.19 -0.06 -7.57
C CYS A 70 -11.84 -0.75 -7.77
N SER A 71 -10.94 -0.55 -6.81
CA SER A 71 -9.65 -1.22 -6.79
C SER A 71 -9.78 -2.68 -6.35
N LEU A 72 -8.78 -3.51 -6.72
CA LEU A 72 -8.72 -4.91 -6.29
C LEU A 72 -8.72 -5.06 -4.76
N ALA A 73 -8.12 -4.09 -4.05
CA ALA A 73 -8.10 -4.07 -2.60
C ALA A 73 -9.53 -3.87 -2.04
N GLU A 74 -10.29 -2.93 -2.59
CA GLU A 74 -11.68 -2.66 -2.18
C GLU A 74 -12.62 -3.83 -2.50
N VAL A 75 -12.27 -4.71 -3.45
CA VAL A 75 -13.00 -5.98 -3.66
C VAL A 75 -12.61 -7.01 -2.60
N LEU A 76 -11.31 -7.17 -2.32
CA LEU A 76 -10.81 -8.22 -1.44
C LEU A 76 -11.07 -7.95 0.04
N GLU A 77 -10.89 -6.70 0.49
CA GLU A 77 -11.08 -6.30 1.89
C GLU A 77 -12.43 -6.72 2.47
N PRO A 78 -13.59 -6.38 1.88
CA PRO A 78 -14.89 -6.76 2.42
C PRO A 78 -15.10 -8.27 2.38
N LEU A 79 -14.60 -8.97 1.35
CA LEU A 79 -14.73 -10.43 1.25
C LEU A 79 -13.96 -11.13 2.37
N LEU A 80 -12.73 -10.69 2.66
CA LEU A 80 -11.90 -11.25 3.73
C LEU A 80 -12.50 -10.95 5.12
N ILE A 81 -13.02 -9.75 5.32
CA ILE A 81 -13.67 -9.36 6.58
C ILE A 81 -14.96 -10.17 6.80
N ALA A 82 -15.79 -10.32 5.76
CA ALA A 82 -17.02 -11.07 5.84
C ALA A 82 -16.79 -12.56 6.17
N GLU A 83 -15.79 -13.18 5.55
CA GLU A 83 -15.46 -14.58 5.84
C GLU A 83 -14.92 -14.75 7.27
N LYS A 84 -14.05 -13.84 7.72
CA LYS A 84 -13.58 -13.79 9.11
C LYS A 84 -14.76 -13.63 10.07
N ASP A 85 -15.68 -12.71 9.82
CA ASP A 85 -16.85 -12.47 10.67
C ASP A 85 -17.79 -13.68 10.71
N LYS A 86 -17.96 -14.38 9.59
CA LYS A 86 -18.74 -15.61 9.53
C LYS A 86 -18.15 -16.70 10.42
N ILE A 87 -16.86 -16.98 10.30
CA ILE A 87 -16.16 -17.99 11.11
C ILE A 87 -16.23 -17.62 12.59
N VAL A 88 -16.01 -16.35 12.92
CA VAL A 88 -16.09 -15.85 14.29
C VAL A 88 -17.50 -16.05 14.86
N ARG A 89 -18.55 -15.74 14.09
CA ARG A 89 -19.94 -16.01 14.50
C ARG A 89 -20.20 -17.48 14.76
N GLU A 90 -19.69 -18.37 13.90
CA GLU A 90 -19.82 -19.81 14.08
C GLU A 90 -19.13 -20.29 15.37
N ILE A 91 -17.93 -19.78 15.66
CA ILE A 91 -17.21 -20.06 16.91
C ILE A 91 -18.07 -19.68 18.11
N TYR A 92 -18.56 -18.44 18.16
CA TYR A 92 -19.36 -17.93 19.28
C TYR A 92 -20.78 -18.51 19.36
N ALA A 93 -21.28 -19.15 18.29
CA ALA A 93 -22.55 -19.86 18.30
C ALA A 93 -22.46 -21.23 19.00
N THR A 94 -21.25 -21.75 19.25
CA THR A 94 -21.02 -23.09 19.80
C THR A 94 -20.29 -23.03 21.14
N GLY A 95 -20.70 -23.88 22.08
CA GLY A 95 -19.93 -24.19 23.29
C GLY A 95 -20.01 -23.16 24.44
N THR A 96 -19.14 -23.38 25.41
CA THR A 96 -18.96 -22.54 26.61
C THR A 96 -17.99 -21.37 26.32
N PRO A 97 -18.01 -20.27 27.11
CA PRO A 97 -17.15 -19.10 26.87
C PRO A 97 -15.65 -19.42 26.77
N GLU A 98 -15.16 -20.39 27.57
CA GLU A 98 -13.77 -20.82 27.54
C GLU A 98 -13.39 -21.54 26.24
N GLU A 99 -14.30 -22.35 25.68
CA GLU A 99 -14.12 -23.03 24.40
C GLU A 99 -14.15 -22.04 23.23
N GLN A 100 -14.97 -21.01 23.32
CA GLN A 100 -15.07 -19.93 22.33
C GLN A 100 -13.78 -19.10 22.28
N GLU A 101 -13.24 -18.74 23.45
CA GLU A 101 -11.97 -18.01 23.54
C GLU A 101 -10.81 -18.84 22.98
N ALA A 102 -10.73 -20.13 23.34
CA ALA A 102 -9.70 -21.03 22.81
C ALA A 102 -9.81 -21.23 21.29
N ALA A 103 -11.02 -21.35 20.75
CA ALA A 103 -11.26 -21.48 19.31
C ALA A 103 -10.93 -20.18 18.54
N SER A 104 -11.28 -19.02 19.11
CA SER A 104 -10.92 -17.71 18.55
C SER A 104 -9.41 -17.50 18.54
N GLN A 105 -8.71 -17.80 19.64
CA GLN A 105 -7.26 -17.75 19.72
C GLN A 105 -6.58 -18.63 18.66
N ARG A 106 -7.08 -19.87 18.49
CA ARG A 106 -6.60 -20.78 17.42
C ARG A 106 -6.81 -20.21 16.02
N PHE A 107 -7.97 -19.62 15.74
CA PHE A 107 -8.29 -19.03 14.43
C PHE A 107 -7.35 -17.87 14.08
N PHE A 108 -7.06 -16.99 15.05
CA PHE A 108 -6.11 -15.89 14.86
C PHE A 108 -4.64 -16.31 15.00
N GLY A 109 -4.35 -17.59 15.29
CA GLY A 109 -2.99 -18.11 15.49
C GLY A 109 -2.31 -17.55 16.74
N LEU A 110 -3.08 -17.03 17.69
CA LEU A 110 -2.61 -16.58 18.99
C LEU A 110 -2.48 -17.83 19.88
N LYS A 111 -1.26 -18.15 20.30
CA LYS A 111 -0.97 -19.23 21.25
C LYS A 111 -0.98 -18.69 22.68
#